data_AF-A0A7Y3KWA7-F1
#
_entry.id   AF-A0A7Y3KWA7-F1
#
_cell.length_a   1.000
_cell.length_b   1.000
_cell.length_c   1.000
_cell.angle_alpha   90.00
_cell.angle_beta   90.00
_cell.angle_gamma   90.00
#
_symmetry.space_group_name_H-M   'P 1'
#
loop_
_entity.id
_entity.type
_entity.pdbx_description
1 polymer ?
#
loop_
_entity_poly.entity_id
_entity_poly.type
_entity_poly.pdbx_seq_one_letter_code
_entity_poly.pdbx_strand_id
1 'polypeptide(L)'
;MKKPFSRRSSRLIALVAVPLVAVTSISVASATSWRSSTHSAAQTATHVISDPSTLRVRQQAGGGVFYDAKTRKVFVPRGADYIRVAQNALHSTFVNYNGREASAAMAKMHAEGYNVIRVYLPYYAIASPSSRTLNPTVIANVANFLRRAQAAQVKVLLTSDGLPSSPAWSPTPLAQSVDPNSNVFNPSELSLAEIQIQDLFTGLAKDRAPLGALFGYELQNEQDFAYSLMPFEVPATKTVTVSALTTAGVGAPSTFTINPDGTTTLLKAASSGKVPAVGHVTPTYRADEAYVGWTKPATTAKVTGYRVTVSFSSAYTAMHTGSQVCAEPRRNLVKTVRTTHIFLTGLGMPYLCSIKTTDGRTYSLAAKNHRTQNAATVTQMESQNLLYWQNSLANFTHRLVPHLLLCLGTFPPMGATLGVTSLPQVDLSKASKVDFVDMHFYPSYGGSVKGHPTLQQNFAAQVRDLSMKPSQITKPVVMAEFGVWKPSPGAPGKWVVPNAAAAAKELQQWQTISCSVLGLHVDGWMVWTWDTSLKEKTPGSWAMTDGGGAIARALSPKFRPNACRA
;
A
#
# COMPACT_ATOMS: atom_id res chain seq x y z
N MET A 1 5.77 -56.99 38.07
CA MET A 1 7.24 -56.87 37.95
C MET A 1 7.59 -55.39 38.07
N LYS A 2 8.00 -54.95 39.27
CA LYS A 2 9.38 -54.59 39.68
C LYS A 2 9.93 -53.27 39.06
N LYS A 3 9.62 -52.19 39.79
CA LYS A 3 10.46 -51.10 40.32
C LYS A 3 11.27 -50.14 39.40
N PRO A 4 11.45 -48.88 39.87
CA PRO A 4 12.09 -47.75 39.18
C PRO A 4 13.59 -47.61 39.52
N PHE A 5 14.33 -46.74 38.82
CA PHE A 5 15.65 -46.29 39.25
C PHE A 5 15.87 -44.78 39.07
N SER A 6 16.47 -44.22 40.11
CA SER A 6 16.92 -42.85 40.30
C SER A 6 18.44 -42.74 40.09
N ARG A 7 18.95 -41.52 39.85
CA ARG A 7 20.20 -40.89 40.36
C ARG A 7 20.69 -39.83 39.36
N ARG A 8 20.72 -38.54 39.75
CA ARG A 8 21.84 -37.80 40.38
C ARG A 8 23.12 -37.71 39.53
N SER A 9 23.28 -36.51 38.94
CA SER A 9 24.45 -35.61 38.94
C SER A 9 25.88 -36.18 38.87
N SER A 10 26.64 -35.69 37.90
CA SER A 10 28.08 -35.45 38.02
C SER A 10 28.47 -34.18 37.26
N ARG A 11 29.10 -33.27 37.99
CA ARG A 11 29.69 -32.01 37.54
C ARG A 11 30.99 -32.32 36.77
N LEU A 12 31.23 -31.63 35.67
CA LEU A 12 32.57 -31.42 35.14
C LEU A 12 32.85 -29.92 35.12
N ILE A 13 33.82 -29.54 35.96
CA ILE A 13 34.43 -28.21 36.01
C ILE A 13 35.53 -28.20 34.95
N ALA A 14 35.40 -27.34 33.96
CA ALA A 14 36.50 -26.98 33.07
C ALA A 14 36.91 -25.54 33.37
N LEU A 15 38.10 -25.37 33.95
CA LEU A 15 38.80 -24.09 34.01
C LEU A 15 39.20 -23.72 32.58
N VAL A 16 38.73 -22.57 32.09
CA VAL A 16 39.29 -21.90 30.90
C VAL A 16 39.84 -20.56 31.36
N ALA A 17 41.16 -20.43 31.26
CA ALA A 17 41.88 -19.19 31.47
C ALA A 17 41.53 -18.19 30.36
N VAL A 18 41.13 -16.98 30.74
CA VAL A 18 40.89 -15.87 29.82
C VAL A 18 42.17 -15.03 29.74
N PRO A 19 42.79 -14.86 28.56
CA PRO A 19 43.87 -13.91 28.40
C PRO A 19 43.32 -12.48 28.32
N LEU A 20 44.00 -11.59 29.03
CA LEU A 20 43.82 -10.15 29.02
C LEU A 20 44.14 -9.60 27.60
N VAL A 21 43.13 -9.16 26.86
CA VAL A 21 43.33 -8.49 25.55
C VAL A 21 43.30 -6.98 25.77
N ALA A 22 44.39 -6.33 25.36
CA ALA A 22 44.57 -4.88 25.39
C ALA A 22 43.53 -4.16 24.52
N VAL A 23 42.92 -3.11 25.09
CA VAL A 23 41.99 -2.22 24.38
C VAL A 23 42.81 -1.27 23.51
N THR A 24 42.92 -1.58 22.22
CA THR A 24 43.32 -0.59 21.22
C THR A 24 42.13 0.27 20.83
N SER A 25 42.35 1.57 20.82
CA SER A 25 41.43 2.63 20.42
C SER A 25 40.78 2.35 19.06
N ILE A 26 39.45 2.23 19.05
CA ILE A 26 38.64 2.19 17.84
C ILE A 26 38.51 3.62 17.33
N SER A 27 39.19 3.92 16.21
CA SER A 27 38.90 5.11 15.42
C SER A 27 37.47 5.02 14.90
N VAL A 28 36.62 5.96 15.30
CA VAL A 28 35.26 6.09 14.79
C VAL A 28 35.37 6.51 13.32
N ALA A 29 35.17 5.55 12.41
CA ALA A 29 35.05 5.82 10.99
C ALA A 29 33.90 6.81 10.78
N SER A 30 34.21 7.94 10.14
CA SER A 30 33.23 8.93 9.72
C SER A 30 32.14 8.25 8.89
N ALA A 31 30.88 8.57 9.18
CA ALA A 31 29.72 8.10 8.43
C ALA A 31 29.94 8.33 6.93
N THR A 32 30.23 7.25 6.21
CA THR A 32 30.27 7.23 4.76
C THR A 32 28.88 7.66 4.32
N SER A 33 28.80 8.82 3.66
CA SER A 33 27.60 9.21 2.93
C SER A 33 27.14 7.99 2.14
N TRP A 34 25.88 7.59 2.32
CA TRP A 34 25.16 6.80 1.32
C TRP A 34 25.12 7.66 0.06
N ARG A 35 26.25 7.74 -0.66
CA ARG A 35 26.23 8.02 -2.08
C ARG A 35 25.30 6.93 -2.59
N SER A 36 24.19 7.35 -3.17
CA SER A 36 23.55 6.55 -4.20
C SER A 36 24.69 5.94 -5.00
N SER A 37 24.91 4.63 -4.86
CA SER A 37 25.14 3.87 -6.05
C SER A 37 23.90 4.20 -6.87
N THR A 38 24.03 5.24 -7.69
CA THR A 38 23.43 5.20 -8.99
C THR A 38 23.66 3.77 -9.40
N HIS A 39 22.62 2.95 -9.35
CA HIS A 39 22.51 1.87 -10.30
C HIS A 39 22.73 2.63 -11.60
N SER A 40 23.98 2.62 -12.04
CA SER A 40 24.34 3.25 -13.29
C SER A 40 23.36 2.59 -14.21
N ALA A 41 22.45 3.38 -14.76
CA ALA A 41 21.54 2.99 -15.81
C ALA A 41 22.33 2.68 -17.09
N ALA A 42 23.54 2.11 -16.97
CA ALA A 42 24.15 1.17 -17.86
C ALA A 42 23.16 0.00 -18.00
N GLN A 43 22.12 0.25 -18.79
CA GLN A 43 21.75 -0.53 -19.95
C GLN A 43 22.28 -1.97 -19.91
N THR A 44 21.88 -2.76 -18.93
CA THR A 44 21.68 -4.18 -19.21
C THR A 44 20.56 -4.16 -20.22
N ALA A 45 20.88 -4.41 -21.49
CA ALA A 45 19.90 -4.48 -22.57
C ALA A 45 18.74 -5.33 -22.05
N THR A 46 17.63 -4.69 -21.71
CA THR A 46 16.49 -5.37 -21.12
C THR A 46 16.04 -6.34 -22.19
N HIS A 47 16.21 -7.63 -21.93
CA HIS A 47 15.78 -8.66 -22.86
C HIS A 47 14.26 -8.51 -23.00
N VAL A 48 13.82 -7.88 -24.08
CA VAL A 48 12.41 -7.69 -24.37
C VAL A 48 11.79 -9.07 -24.48
N ILE A 49 10.81 -9.34 -23.63
CA ILE A 49 10.08 -10.59 -23.66
C ILE A 49 9.14 -10.51 -24.86
N SER A 50 9.20 -11.49 -25.76
CA SER A 50 8.36 -11.51 -26.97
C SER A 50 6.88 -11.32 -26.64
N ASP A 51 6.18 -10.53 -27.47
CA ASP A 51 4.74 -10.24 -27.36
C ASP A 51 3.92 -11.48 -27.00
N PRO A 52 3.46 -11.60 -25.75
CA PRO A 52 2.93 -12.86 -25.28
C PRO A 52 1.45 -13.01 -25.59
N SER A 53 0.68 -11.93 -25.56
CA SER A 53 -0.79 -11.97 -25.59
C SER A 53 -1.32 -11.59 -26.96
N THR A 54 -2.44 -12.20 -27.37
CA THR A 54 -3.21 -11.74 -28.53
C THR A 54 -4.28 -10.73 -28.16
N LEU A 55 -4.55 -10.52 -26.87
CA LEU A 55 -5.61 -9.62 -26.42
C LEU A 55 -5.14 -8.16 -26.49
N ARG A 56 -5.98 -7.29 -27.01
CA ARG A 56 -5.74 -5.86 -27.17
C ARG A 56 -6.97 -5.08 -26.74
N VAL A 57 -6.80 -3.78 -26.53
CA VAL A 57 -7.89 -2.83 -26.31
C VAL A 57 -8.08 -1.98 -27.57
N ARG A 58 -9.34 -1.69 -27.92
CA ARG A 58 -9.70 -0.68 -28.93
C ARG A 58 -10.85 0.17 -28.45
N GLN A 59 -10.93 1.39 -28.98
CA GLN A 59 -12.08 2.27 -28.77
C GLN A 59 -13.30 1.78 -29.56
N GLN A 60 -14.49 1.97 -29.00
CA GLN A 60 -15.79 1.81 -29.64
C GLN A 60 -16.78 2.87 -29.14
N ALA A 61 -17.98 2.90 -29.70
CA ALA A 61 -19.04 3.77 -29.19
C ALA A 61 -19.34 3.39 -27.72
N GLY A 62 -19.20 4.36 -26.80
CA GLY A 62 -19.48 4.16 -25.38
C GLY A 62 -18.30 3.66 -24.53
N GLY A 63 -17.09 3.50 -25.07
CA GLY A 63 -15.91 3.15 -24.28
C GLY A 63 -14.89 2.29 -25.01
N GLY A 64 -14.00 1.65 -24.26
CA GLY A 64 -13.04 0.68 -24.81
C GLY A 64 -13.56 -0.75 -24.73
N VAL A 65 -13.12 -1.62 -25.63
CA VAL A 65 -13.34 -3.09 -25.52
C VAL A 65 -12.06 -3.87 -25.67
N PHE A 66 -12.04 -5.03 -25.02
CA PHE A 66 -11.05 -6.05 -25.31
C PHE A 66 -11.41 -6.79 -26.60
N TYR A 67 -10.38 -7.14 -27.37
CA TYR A 67 -10.55 -8.00 -28.54
C TYR A 67 -9.31 -8.86 -28.75
N ASP A 68 -9.52 -10.02 -29.35
CA ASP A 68 -8.41 -10.86 -29.81
C ASP A 68 -7.88 -10.33 -31.14
N ALA A 69 -6.60 -9.98 -31.20
CA ALA A 69 -5.98 -9.34 -32.36
C ALA A 69 -5.94 -10.22 -33.60
N LYS A 70 -5.88 -11.55 -33.44
CA LYS A 70 -5.83 -12.51 -34.55
C LYS A 70 -7.21 -12.69 -35.18
N THR A 71 -8.23 -12.87 -34.36
CA THR A 71 -9.60 -13.16 -34.81
C THR A 71 -10.47 -11.92 -34.97
N ARG A 72 -10.03 -10.78 -34.43
CA ARG A 72 -10.75 -9.49 -34.32
C ARG A 72 -12.03 -9.53 -33.50
N LYS A 73 -12.38 -10.68 -32.92
CA LYS A 73 -13.57 -10.87 -32.08
C LYS A 73 -13.42 -10.14 -30.74
N VAL A 74 -14.52 -9.55 -30.28
CA VAL A 74 -14.61 -8.97 -28.94
C VAL A 74 -14.38 -10.07 -27.90
N PHE A 75 -13.60 -9.75 -26.88
CA PHE A 75 -13.34 -10.60 -25.74
C PHE A 75 -14.03 -9.99 -24.51
N VAL A 76 -14.90 -10.74 -23.84
CA VAL A 76 -15.59 -10.29 -22.63
C VAL A 76 -15.05 -11.11 -21.46
N PRO A 77 -14.22 -10.53 -20.57
CA PRO A 77 -13.67 -11.28 -19.45
C PRO A 77 -14.78 -11.68 -18.47
N ARG A 78 -14.94 -12.98 -18.25
CA ARG A 78 -15.90 -13.60 -17.34
C ARG A 78 -15.19 -14.64 -16.52
N GLY A 79 -15.18 -14.46 -15.20
CA GLY A 79 -14.33 -15.25 -14.33
C GLY A 79 -14.71 -15.24 -12.86
N ALA A 80 -13.75 -15.66 -12.06
CA ALA A 80 -13.77 -15.58 -10.62
C ALA A 80 -12.34 -15.51 -10.08
N ASP A 81 -12.20 -15.01 -8.87
CA ASP A 81 -10.93 -15.09 -8.15
C ASP A 81 -10.66 -16.54 -7.73
N TYR A 82 -9.46 -17.02 -7.98
CA TYR A 82 -8.98 -18.32 -7.50
C TYR A 82 -7.98 -18.12 -6.36
N ILE A 83 -8.46 -18.27 -5.13
CA ILE A 83 -7.71 -17.92 -3.95
C ILE A 83 -7.59 -19.12 -3.02
N ARG A 84 -6.40 -19.25 -2.44
CA ARG A 84 -6.18 -20.04 -1.22
C ARG A 84 -5.72 -19.08 -0.16
N VAL A 85 -6.26 -19.22 1.04
CA VAL A 85 -6.00 -18.31 2.15
C VAL A 85 -5.30 -19.10 3.25
N ALA A 86 -4.24 -18.53 3.83
CA ALA A 86 -3.56 -19.10 5.00
C ALA A 86 -4.24 -18.64 6.31
N GLN A 87 -3.81 -19.17 7.45
CA GLN A 87 -4.38 -18.92 8.79
C GLN A 87 -4.54 -17.44 9.21
N ASN A 88 -3.82 -16.54 8.55
CA ASN A 88 -3.81 -15.10 8.81
C ASN A 88 -4.53 -14.29 7.72
N ALA A 89 -5.45 -14.90 6.99
CA ALA A 89 -6.19 -14.27 5.89
C ALA A 89 -5.33 -13.81 4.70
N LEU A 90 -4.05 -14.19 4.63
CA LEU A 90 -3.18 -13.81 3.52
C LEU A 90 -3.39 -14.70 2.29
N HIS A 91 -3.33 -14.08 1.12
CA HIS A 91 -3.37 -14.76 -0.17
C HIS A 91 -2.17 -15.71 -0.32
N SER A 92 -2.42 -17.01 -0.38
CA SER A 92 -1.40 -18.06 -0.29
C SER A 92 -1.42 -19.05 -1.45
N THR A 93 -2.17 -18.76 -2.53
CA THR A 93 -2.34 -19.65 -3.69
C THR A 93 -1.02 -20.23 -4.22
N PHE A 94 0.04 -19.41 -4.28
CA PHE A 94 1.34 -19.85 -4.78
C PHE A 94 2.32 -20.34 -3.70
N VAL A 95 1.97 -20.18 -2.41
CA VAL A 95 2.74 -20.72 -1.28
C VAL A 95 2.29 -22.16 -1.00
N ASN A 96 0.98 -22.37 -0.89
CA ASN A 96 0.34 -23.66 -0.67
C ASN A 96 -0.18 -24.24 -1.99
N TYR A 97 0.64 -24.13 -3.05
CA TYR A 97 0.19 -24.39 -4.41
C TYR A 97 -0.12 -25.88 -4.66
N ASN A 98 -1.38 -26.16 -5.01
CA ASN A 98 -1.80 -27.45 -5.52
C ASN A 98 -2.23 -27.35 -6.99
N GLY A 99 -1.33 -27.75 -7.89
CA GLY A 99 -1.59 -27.70 -9.33
C GLY A 99 -2.72 -28.61 -9.82
N ARG A 100 -3.02 -29.71 -9.11
CA ARG A 100 -4.14 -30.60 -9.46
C ARG A 100 -5.47 -29.93 -9.18
N GLU A 101 -5.62 -29.33 -8.00
CA GLU A 101 -6.82 -28.56 -7.64
C GLU A 101 -7.02 -27.37 -8.58
N ALA A 102 -5.96 -26.60 -8.86
CA ALA A 102 -6.04 -25.48 -9.79
C ALA A 102 -6.51 -25.93 -11.18
N SER A 103 -6.00 -27.07 -11.69
CA SER A 103 -6.44 -27.62 -12.99
C SER A 103 -7.91 -28.04 -12.97
N ALA A 104 -8.36 -28.67 -11.88
CA ALA A 104 -9.77 -29.07 -11.74
C ALA A 104 -10.70 -27.86 -11.70
N ALA A 105 -10.32 -26.80 -10.98
CA ALA A 105 -11.04 -25.54 -10.93
C ALA A 105 -11.12 -24.88 -12.32
N MET A 106 -9.99 -24.75 -13.02
CA MET A 106 -9.92 -24.19 -14.38
C MET A 106 -10.77 -24.99 -15.38
N ALA A 107 -10.70 -26.32 -15.33
CA ALA A 107 -11.49 -27.18 -16.20
C ALA A 107 -13.00 -26.98 -15.97
N LYS A 108 -13.42 -26.88 -14.70
CA LYS A 108 -14.83 -26.62 -14.35
C LYS A 108 -15.27 -25.22 -14.78
N MET A 109 -14.43 -24.20 -14.60
CA MET A 109 -14.70 -22.85 -15.09
C MET A 109 -14.87 -22.82 -16.61
N HIS A 110 -13.95 -23.44 -17.35
CA HIS A 110 -14.03 -23.52 -18.80
C HIS A 110 -15.28 -24.26 -19.29
N ALA A 111 -15.65 -25.37 -18.62
CA ALA A 111 -16.87 -26.13 -18.95
C ALA A 111 -18.17 -25.33 -18.77
N GLU A 112 -18.14 -24.30 -17.91
CA GLU A 112 -19.19 -23.30 -17.69
C GLU A 112 -19.02 -22.05 -18.57
N GLY A 113 -18.02 -22.02 -19.46
CA GLY A 113 -17.78 -20.92 -20.39
C GLY A 113 -17.09 -19.70 -19.78
N TYR A 114 -16.60 -19.79 -18.54
CA TYR A 114 -15.71 -18.77 -17.98
C TYR A 114 -14.36 -18.80 -18.70
N ASN A 115 -13.76 -17.63 -18.90
CA ASN A 115 -12.57 -17.45 -19.75
C ASN A 115 -11.44 -16.65 -19.08
N VAL A 116 -11.65 -16.13 -17.87
CA VAL A 116 -10.59 -15.47 -17.07
C VAL A 116 -10.60 -15.98 -15.63
N ILE A 117 -9.43 -16.04 -15.01
CA ILE A 117 -9.22 -16.22 -13.57
C ILE A 117 -8.35 -15.09 -13.07
N ARG A 118 -8.70 -14.51 -11.94
CA ARG A 118 -7.84 -13.59 -11.19
C ARG A 118 -7.18 -14.32 -10.03
N VAL A 119 -5.88 -14.07 -9.83
CA VAL A 119 -5.07 -14.77 -8.83
C VAL A 119 -3.95 -13.88 -8.30
N TYR A 120 -3.66 -14.02 -7.02
CA TYR A 120 -2.85 -13.07 -6.25
C TYR A 120 -1.43 -13.57 -6.05
N LEU A 121 -0.48 -12.66 -6.20
CA LEU A 121 0.91 -12.82 -5.85
C LEU A 121 1.10 -12.55 -4.35
N PRO A 122 1.59 -13.52 -3.56
CA PRO A 122 1.69 -13.38 -2.11
C PRO A 122 2.81 -12.40 -1.74
N TYR A 123 2.51 -11.14 -1.43
CA TYR A 123 3.54 -10.13 -1.11
C TYR A 123 4.50 -10.60 0.01
N TYR A 124 4.00 -11.36 0.98
CA TYR A 124 4.79 -11.87 2.10
C TYR A 124 5.75 -13.03 1.76
N ALA A 125 5.57 -13.69 0.61
CA ALA A 125 6.33 -14.90 0.25
C ALA A 125 6.92 -14.87 -1.17
N ILE A 126 6.55 -13.89 -1.99
CA ILE A 126 7.04 -13.75 -3.37
C ILE A 126 8.53 -13.40 -3.42
N ALA A 127 9.11 -12.86 -2.35
CA ALA A 127 10.54 -12.63 -2.23
C ALA A 127 11.21 -13.52 -1.20
N SER A 128 12.52 -13.72 -1.38
CA SER A 128 13.39 -14.27 -0.35
C SER A 128 13.43 -13.34 0.89
N PRO A 129 13.32 -13.88 2.12
CA PRO A 129 13.41 -13.06 3.32
C PRO A 129 14.75 -12.32 3.49
N SER A 130 15.84 -12.85 2.91
CA SER A 130 17.21 -12.38 3.14
C SER A 130 17.85 -11.72 1.92
N SER A 131 17.17 -11.66 0.77
CA SER A 131 17.75 -11.11 -0.46
C SER A 131 16.72 -10.35 -1.31
N ARG A 132 17.22 -9.45 -2.17
CA ARG A 132 16.42 -8.74 -3.18
C ARG A 132 16.06 -9.60 -4.38
N THR A 133 15.80 -10.89 -4.17
CA THR A 133 15.46 -11.83 -5.24
C THR A 133 14.09 -12.43 -4.98
N LEU A 134 13.31 -12.60 -6.04
CA LEU A 134 12.05 -13.33 -5.93
C LEU A 134 12.29 -14.79 -5.53
N ASN A 135 11.33 -15.36 -4.81
CA ASN A 135 11.36 -16.74 -4.36
C ASN A 135 11.18 -17.67 -5.56
N PRO A 136 12.20 -18.45 -5.95
CA PRO A 136 12.15 -19.25 -7.17
C PRO A 136 11.04 -20.32 -7.13
N THR A 137 10.70 -20.84 -5.95
CA THR A 137 9.60 -21.81 -5.79
C THR A 137 8.25 -21.17 -6.10
N VAL A 138 8.02 -19.93 -5.64
CA VAL A 138 6.79 -19.19 -5.93
C VAL A 138 6.70 -18.88 -7.43
N ILE A 139 7.80 -18.44 -8.06
CA ILE A 139 7.84 -18.18 -9.51
C ILE A 139 7.55 -19.46 -10.32
N ALA A 140 8.16 -20.59 -9.94
CA ALA A 140 7.90 -21.87 -10.59
C ALA A 140 6.43 -22.32 -10.46
N ASN A 141 5.81 -22.04 -9.31
CA ASN A 141 4.39 -22.30 -9.08
C ASN A 141 3.50 -21.43 -9.97
N VAL A 142 3.81 -20.13 -10.12
CA VAL A 142 3.11 -19.22 -11.05
C VAL A 142 3.27 -19.72 -12.50
N ALA A 143 4.49 -20.10 -12.92
CA ALA A 143 4.72 -20.65 -14.25
C ALA A 143 3.94 -21.96 -14.50
N ASN A 144 3.86 -22.84 -13.49
CA ASN A 144 3.05 -24.06 -13.57
C ASN A 144 1.54 -23.74 -13.67
N PHE A 145 1.05 -22.75 -12.93
CA PHE A 145 -0.33 -22.28 -13.01
C PHE A 145 -0.67 -21.74 -14.39
N LEU A 146 0.20 -20.91 -14.99
CA LEU A 146 0.00 -20.39 -16.34
C LEU A 146 -0.02 -21.49 -17.41
N ARG A 147 0.82 -22.54 -17.29
CA ARG A 147 0.76 -23.72 -18.17
C ARG A 147 -0.59 -24.44 -18.08
N ARG A 148 -1.12 -24.59 -16.88
CA ARG A 148 -2.44 -25.23 -16.66
C ARG A 148 -3.57 -24.36 -17.18
N ALA A 149 -3.51 -23.05 -16.96
CA ALA A 149 -4.49 -22.10 -17.49
C ALA A 149 -4.52 -22.13 -19.02
N GLN A 150 -3.35 -22.15 -19.67
CA GLN A 150 -3.25 -22.31 -21.12
C GLN A 150 -3.90 -23.62 -21.59
N ALA A 151 -3.57 -24.75 -20.94
CA ALA A 151 -4.12 -26.06 -21.29
C ALA A 151 -5.65 -26.13 -21.09
N ALA A 152 -6.17 -25.42 -20.09
CA ALA A 152 -7.61 -25.29 -19.84
C ALA A 152 -8.29 -24.19 -20.66
N GLN A 153 -7.54 -23.47 -21.51
CA GLN A 153 -8.05 -22.35 -22.32
C GLN A 153 -8.70 -21.23 -21.49
N VAL A 154 -8.15 -20.94 -20.32
CA VAL A 154 -8.56 -19.84 -19.45
C VAL A 154 -7.40 -18.85 -19.34
N LYS A 155 -7.71 -17.56 -19.41
CA LYS A 155 -6.71 -16.49 -19.26
C LYS A 155 -6.53 -16.12 -17.79
N VAL A 156 -5.37 -15.57 -17.44
CA VAL A 156 -5.02 -15.23 -16.04
C VAL A 156 -4.78 -13.73 -15.88
N LEU A 157 -5.52 -13.09 -14.98
CA LEU A 157 -5.16 -11.81 -14.41
C LEU A 157 -4.26 -12.08 -13.20
N LEU A 158 -2.96 -11.78 -13.34
CA LEU A 158 -2.03 -11.86 -12.22
C LEU A 158 -2.08 -10.56 -11.43
N THR A 159 -2.34 -10.66 -10.14
CA THR A 159 -2.57 -9.51 -9.27
C THR A 159 -1.44 -9.35 -8.27
N SER A 160 -0.80 -8.18 -8.27
CA SER A 160 0.15 -7.80 -7.23
C SER A 160 -0.60 -7.40 -5.97
N ASP A 161 -0.30 -8.04 -4.84
CA ASP A 161 -0.88 -7.69 -3.54
C ASP A 161 -0.02 -6.67 -2.77
N GLY A 162 1.00 -6.10 -3.43
CA GLY A 162 1.97 -5.19 -2.83
C GLY A 162 3.42 -5.55 -3.12
N LEU A 163 4.31 -4.65 -2.70
CA LEU A 163 5.75 -4.91 -2.64
C LEU A 163 6.05 -6.05 -1.67
N PRO A 164 7.12 -6.84 -1.90
CA PRO A 164 7.43 -7.93 -1.01
C PRO A 164 7.75 -7.45 0.41
N SER A 165 7.18 -8.06 1.46
CA SER A 165 7.32 -7.55 2.84
C SER A 165 8.65 -7.86 3.55
N SER A 166 9.66 -8.30 2.80
CA SER A 166 10.96 -8.63 3.40
C SER A 166 11.82 -7.39 3.63
N PRO A 167 12.73 -7.39 4.63
CA PRO A 167 13.62 -6.26 4.89
C PRO A 167 14.48 -5.84 3.69
N ALA A 168 14.83 -6.79 2.82
CA ALA A 168 15.59 -6.50 1.61
C ALA A 168 14.82 -5.63 0.60
N TRP A 169 13.49 -5.70 0.63
CA TRP A 169 12.55 -4.99 -0.23
C TRP A 169 11.91 -3.78 0.44
N SER A 170 12.32 -3.43 1.67
CA SER A 170 11.95 -2.15 2.27
C SER A 170 13.02 -1.11 2.00
N PRO A 171 12.69 0.07 1.46
CA PRO A 171 13.65 1.17 1.35
C PRO A 171 13.99 1.78 2.72
N THR A 172 13.17 1.51 3.74
CA THR A 172 13.32 2.05 5.09
C THR A 172 13.43 0.92 6.12
N PRO A 173 14.48 0.87 6.96
CA PRO A 173 14.61 -0.15 8.02
C PRO A 173 13.50 -0.12 9.08
N LEU A 174 12.60 0.88 9.05
CA LEU A 174 11.62 1.18 10.09
C LEU A 174 10.22 1.35 9.49
N ALA A 175 9.52 0.24 9.29
CA ALA A 175 8.09 0.04 9.56
C ALA A 175 7.64 -1.25 8.83
N GLN A 176 7.18 -2.24 9.59
CA GLN A 176 6.69 -3.53 9.09
C GLN A 176 5.27 -3.46 8.48
N SER A 177 4.72 -2.27 8.27
CA SER A 177 3.48 -2.08 7.52
C SER A 177 3.82 -1.48 6.17
N VAL A 178 3.51 -2.20 5.10
CA VAL A 178 3.34 -1.61 3.77
C VAL A 178 2.24 -0.56 3.93
N ASP A 179 2.62 0.71 4.02
CA ASP A 179 1.68 1.81 4.06
C ASP A 179 1.16 1.99 2.63
N PRO A 180 -0.17 1.91 2.38
CA PRO A 180 -0.70 2.06 1.02
C PRO A 180 -0.29 3.38 0.35
N ASN A 181 -0.03 4.42 1.15
CA ASN A 181 0.43 5.72 0.66
C ASN A 181 1.88 5.66 0.18
N SER A 182 2.76 4.92 0.87
CA SER A 182 4.20 4.94 0.59
C SER A 182 4.50 4.38 -0.80
N ASN A 183 3.73 3.38 -1.24
CA ASN A 183 3.83 2.78 -2.57
C ASN A 183 3.75 3.85 -3.67
N VAL A 184 2.91 4.87 -3.47
CA VAL A 184 2.63 5.93 -4.43
C VAL A 184 3.56 7.14 -4.24
N PHE A 185 3.86 7.54 -3.00
CA PHE A 185 4.58 8.78 -2.71
C PHE A 185 6.10 8.64 -2.52
N ASN A 186 6.62 7.42 -2.39
CA ASN A 186 8.05 7.16 -2.23
C ASN A 186 8.72 6.73 -3.57
N PRO A 187 9.64 7.55 -4.14
CA PRO A 187 10.35 7.18 -5.36
C PRO A 187 11.12 5.85 -5.27
N SER A 188 11.59 5.51 -4.06
CA SER A 188 12.30 4.25 -3.84
C SER A 188 11.37 3.04 -3.96
N GLU A 189 10.11 3.17 -3.57
CA GLU A 189 9.11 2.10 -3.68
C GLU A 189 8.64 1.92 -5.12
N LEU A 190 8.49 3.00 -5.88
CA LEU A 190 8.30 2.91 -7.33
C LEU A 190 9.44 2.13 -8.00
N SER A 191 10.70 2.43 -7.64
CA SER A 191 11.86 1.71 -8.19
C SER A 191 11.86 0.23 -7.80
N LEU A 192 11.43 -0.10 -6.57
CA LEU A 192 11.30 -1.48 -6.11
C LEU A 192 10.17 -2.22 -6.84
N ALA A 193 9.06 -1.54 -7.15
CA ALA A 193 7.97 -2.13 -7.92
C ALA A 193 8.42 -2.43 -9.37
N GLU A 194 9.22 -1.56 -9.99
CA GLU A 194 9.84 -1.83 -11.29
C GLU A 194 10.75 -3.07 -11.23
N ILE A 195 11.59 -3.19 -10.20
CA ILE A 195 12.47 -4.37 -10.01
C ILE A 195 11.64 -5.64 -9.80
N GLN A 196 10.58 -5.59 -8.98
CA GLN A 196 9.67 -6.73 -8.77
C GLN A 196 9.04 -7.20 -10.08
N ILE A 197 8.54 -6.26 -10.89
CA ILE A 197 7.95 -6.55 -12.21
C ILE A 197 9.01 -7.16 -13.14
N GLN A 198 10.21 -6.59 -13.18
CA GLN A 198 11.31 -7.11 -13.99
C GLN A 198 11.69 -8.53 -13.61
N ASP A 199 11.92 -8.78 -12.33
CA ASP A 199 12.31 -10.10 -11.82
C ASP A 199 11.19 -11.13 -12.01
N LEU A 200 9.93 -10.72 -11.83
CA LEU A 200 8.77 -11.58 -12.04
C LEU A 200 8.73 -12.06 -13.48
N PHE A 201 8.71 -11.15 -14.45
CA PHE A 201 8.57 -11.55 -15.86
C PHE A 201 9.84 -12.19 -16.42
N THR A 202 11.03 -11.79 -15.96
CA THR A 202 12.28 -12.49 -16.30
C THR A 202 12.28 -13.92 -15.75
N GLY A 203 11.85 -14.11 -14.50
CA GLY A 203 11.71 -15.42 -13.87
C GLY A 203 10.70 -16.30 -14.58
N LEU A 204 9.53 -15.75 -14.92
CA LEU A 204 8.51 -16.47 -15.69
C LEU A 204 8.99 -16.86 -17.09
N ALA A 205 9.71 -15.97 -17.79
CA ALA A 205 10.29 -16.28 -19.10
C ALA A 205 11.36 -17.39 -18.98
N LYS A 206 12.23 -17.31 -17.97
CA LYS A 206 13.24 -18.34 -17.67
C LYS A 206 12.62 -19.71 -17.40
N ASP A 207 11.51 -19.74 -16.66
CA ASP A 207 10.76 -20.96 -16.36
C ASP A 207 9.83 -21.41 -17.49
N ARG A 208 9.93 -20.76 -18.66
CA ARG A 208 9.13 -21.02 -19.87
C ARG A 208 7.63 -20.99 -19.56
N ALA A 209 7.21 -20.02 -18.75
CA ALA A 209 5.81 -19.76 -18.52
C ALA A 209 5.16 -19.30 -19.84
N PRO A 210 3.97 -19.81 -20.19
CA PRO A 210 3.27 -19.35 -21.37
C PRO A 210 2.60 -18.03 -21.07
N LEU A 211 3.34 -16.94 -21.23
CA LEU A 211 2.83 -15.59 -20.94
C LEU A 211 1.60 -15.23 -21.79
N GLY A 212 1.36 -15.91 -22.92
CA GLY A 212 0.11 -15.78 -23.68
C GLY A 212 -1.12 -16.35 -22.99
N ALA A 213 -0.97 -17.04 -21.86
CA ALA A 213 -2.05 -17.38 -20.96
C ALA A 213 -2.51 -16.17 -20.12
N LEU A 214 -1.76 -15.06 -20.09
CA LEU A 214 -2.17 -13.87 -19.36
C LEU A 214 -3.35 -13.16 -20.06
N PHE A 215 -4.35 -12.82 -19.26
CA PHE A 215 -5.31 -11.77 -19.58
C PHE A 215 -4.63 -10.42 -19.40
N GLY A 216 -3.99 -10.21 -18.24
CA GLY A 216 -3.29 -8.99 -17.90
C GLY A 216 -2.51 -9.13 -16.59
N TYR A 217 -1.96 -8.00 -16.15
CA TYR A 217 -1.28 -7.83 -14.86
C TYR A 217 -1.86 -6.61 -14.13
N GLU A 218 -2.34 -6.82 -12.93
CA GLU A 218 -2.86 -5.77 -12.06
C GLU A 218 -1.71 -5.26 -11.19
N LEU A 219 -1.40 -3.95 -11.35
CA LEU A 219 -0.24 -3.31 -10.74
C LEU A 219 -0.27 -3.38 -9.21
N GLN A 220 -1.47 -3.26 -8.63
CA GLN A 220 -1.74 -3.33 -7.21
C GLN A 220 -3.22 -3.68 -7.00
N ASN A 221 -3.47 -4.63 -6.11
CA ASN A 221 -4.79 -4.94 -5.58
C ASN A 221 -5.29 -3.79 -4.70
N GLU A 222 -6.53 -3.36 -4.92
CA GLU A 222 -7.25 -2.46 -4.00
C GLU A 222 -6.45 -1.22 -3.57
N GLN A 223 -5.81 -0.52 -4.51
CA GLN A 223 -5.06 0.68 -4.17
C GLN A 223 -5.96 1.72 -3.50
N ASP A 224 -5.57 2.12 -2.29
CA ASP A 224 -6.25 3.11 -1.47
C ASP A 224 -5.27 4.15 -0.90
N PHE A 225 -5.81 5.09 -0.13
CA PHE A 225 -5.03 6.03 0.67
C PHE A 225 -5.54 6.05 2.09
N ALA A 226 -4.61 6.03 3.04
CA ALA A 226 -4.88 6.13 4.46
C ALA A 226 -4.50 7.53 4.95
N TYR A 227 -5.47 8.42 5.16
CA TYR A 227 -5.20 9.79 5.60
C TYR A 227 -4.60 9.90 7.02
N SER A 228 -4.70 8.83 7.81
CA SER A 228 -4.04 8.73 9.11
C SER A 228 -2.57 8.28 9.01
N LEU A 229 -2.07 8.04 7.79
CA LEU A 229 -0.70 7.64 7.54
C LEU A 229 0.05 8.74 6.78
N MET A 230 1.36 8.63 6.74
CA MET A 230 2.21 9.56 6.00
C MET A 230 1.90 9.44 4.49
N PRO A 231 1.99 10.52 3.70
CA PRO A 231 2.46 11.85 4.08
C PRO A 231 1.36 12.78 4.64
N PHE A 232 0.13 12.29 4.87
CA PHE A 232 -1.00 13.13 5.27
C PHE A 232 -1.03 13.43 6.77
N GLU A 233 -0.61 12.48 7.61
CA GLU A 233 -0.46 12.68 9.03
C GLU A 233 1.02 12.70 9.42
N VAL A 234 1.53 13.87 9.83
CA VAL A 234 2.82 13.97 10.51
C VAL A 234 2.58 13.60 11.97
N PRO A 235 3.13 12.49 12.50
CA PRO A 235 2.91 12.11 13.88
C PRO A 235 3.27 13.25 14.83
N ALA A 236 2.34 13.56 15.73
CA ALA A 236 2.38 14.73 16.62
C ALA A 236 3.53 14.67 17.65
N THR A 237 4.17 13.53 17.86
CA THR A 237 5.34 13.41 18.75
C THR A 237 6.64 13.76 18.02
N LYS A 238 7.14 14.95 18.28
CA LYS A 238 8.53 15.32 17.99
C LYS A 238 9.30 15.46 19.29
N THR A 239 10.27 14.58 19.52
CA THR A 239 11.30 14.82 20.54
C THR A 239 12.24 15.89 19.99
N VAL A 240 12.26 17.07 20.63
CA VAL A 240 13.18 18.16 20.31
C VAL A 240 14.30 18.15 21.35
N THR A 241 15.46 17.62 20.98
CA THR A 241 16.65 17.76 21.82
C THR A 241 17.16 19.20 21.71
N VAL A 242 17.29 19.91 22.83
CA VAL A 242 17.89 21.25 22.90
C VAL A 242 19.23 21.14 23.62
N SER A 243 20.32 21.27 22.87
CA SER A 243 21.66 21.35 23.46
C SER A 243 22.04 22.82 23.66
N ALA A 244 22.41 23.23 24.87
CA ALA A 244 22.93 24.57 25.14
C ALA A 244 24.47 24.57 25.13
N LEU A 245 25.08 25.46 24.34
CA LEU A 245 26.52 25.75 24.41
C LEU A 245 26.76 26.85 25.43
N THR A 246 27.61 26.60 26.43
CA THR A 246 28.10 27.64 27.34
C THR A 246 29.51 28.05 26.96
N THR A 247 29.91 29.27 27.33
CA THR A 247 31.25 29.82 27.07
C THR A 247 32.38 29.08 27.82
N ALA A 248 32.06 28.17 28.73
CA ALA A 248 33.03 27.38 29.52
C ALA A 248 33.20 25.92 29.01
N GLY A 249 32.62 25.58 27.86
CA GLY A 249 32.59 24.21 27.33
C GLY A 249 31.16 23.69 27.14
N VAL A 250 31.03 22.60 26.39
CA VAL A 250 29.74 21.96 26.09
C VAL A 250 29.19 21.33 27.38
N GLY A 251 28.19 21.96 28.00
CA GLY A 251 27.43 21.32 29.06
C GLY A 251 26.67 20.11 28.51
N ALA A 252 26.50 19.06 29.31
CA ALA A 252 25.80 17.87 28.86
C ALA A 252 24.38 18.24 28.35
N PRO A 253 23.96 17.73 27.19
CA PRO A 253 22.69 18.11 26.58
C PRO A 253 21.51 17.66 27.45
N SER A 254 20.55 18.56 27.68
CA SER A 254 19.25 18.20 28.21
C SER A 254 18.36 17.71 27.07
N THR A 255 17.69 16.58 27.25
CA THR A 255 16.78 16.03 26.25
C THR A 255 15.34 16.23 26.72
N PHE A 256 14.49 16.81 25.87
CA PHE A 256 13.07 16.98 26.13
C PHE A 256 12.26 16.28 25.03
N THR A 257 11.14 15.66 25.41
CA THR A 257 10.10 15.23 24.47
C THR A 257 8.97 16.25 24.48
N ILE A 258 8.50 16.66 23.32
CA ILE A 258 7.21 17.34 23.19
C ILE A 258 6.17 16.26 22.89
N ASN A 259 5.23 16.08 23.79
CA ASN A 259 4.14 15.12 23.67
C ASN A 259 3.06 15.62 22.70
N PRO A 260 2.18 14.75 22.18
CA PRO A 260 1.13 15.13 21.22
C PRO A 260 0.14 16.17 21.75
N ASP A 261 -0.01 16.25 23.07
CA ASP A 261 -0.87 17.21 23.77
C ASP A 261 -0.18 18.56 24.03
N GLY A 262 1.03 18.76 23.49
CA GLY A 262 1.83 19.97 23.67
C GLY A 262 2.63 20.01 24.98
N THR A 263 2.50 19.01 25.87
CA THR A 263 3.27 18.97 27.11
C THR A 263 4.72 18.59 26.84
N THR A 264 5.66 19.14 27.62
CA THR A 264 7.09 18.78 27.52
C THR A 264 7.49 17.85 28.65
N THR A 265 8.08 16.70 28.34
CA THR A 265 8.69 15.80 29.33
C THR A 265 10.21 15.86 29.25
N LEU A 266 10.87 16.23 30.34
CA LEU A 266 12.32 16.16 30.44
C LEU A 266 12.74 14.68 30.53
N LEU A 267 13.44 14.18 29.49
CA LEU A 267 13.88 12.79 29.43
C LEU A 267 15.20 12.55 30.17
N LYS A 268 16.10 13.54 30.17
CA LYS A 268 17.40 13.44 30.84
C LYS A 268 17.92 14.83 31.22
N ALA A 269 18.13 15.05 32.51
CA ALA A 269 18.84 16.21 33.03
C ALA A 269 20.36 15.99 32.92
N ALA A 270 21.10 17.05 32.59
CA ALA A 270 22.57 17.03 32.59
C ALA A 270 23.12 16.64 33.98
N SER A 271 23.76 15.46 34.06
CA SER A 271 24.32 14.93 35.31
C SER A 271 25.78 15.34 35.49
N SER A 272 26.06 16.60 35.80
CA SER A 272 27.35 16.98 36.43
C SER A 272 27.36 18.45 36.87
N GLY A 273 27.48 18.68 38.17
CA GLY A 273 27.77 19.98 38.78
C GLY A 273 26.54 20.79 39.16
N LYS A 274 26.63 21.57 40.24
CA LYS A 274 25.60 22.48 40.77
C LYS A 274 25.18 23.51 39.72
N VAL A 275 24.29 23.13 38.81
CA VAL A 275 23.50 24.05 37.99
C VAL A 275 22.35 24.54 38.88
N PRO A 276 22.00 25.84 38.89
CA PRO A 276 20.86 26.33 39.65
C PRO A 276 19.61 25.53 39.26
N ALA A 277 18.77 25.22 40.25
CA ALA A 277 17.50 24.53 40.04
C ALA A 277 16.77 25.14 38.83
N VAL A 278 16.47 24.30 37.84
CA VAL A 278 15.56 24.67 36.76
C VAL A 278 14.24 25.02 37.43
N GLY A 279 13.84 26.29 37.36
CA GLY A 279 12.57 26.75 37.91
C GLY A 279 11.42 25.96 37.30
N HIS A 280 10.38 25.72 38.11
CA HIS A 280 9.15 25.08 37.69
C HIS A 280 8.71 25.59 36.31
N VAL A 281 8.60 24.67 35.35
CA VAL A 281 7.85 24.92 34.12
C VAL A 281 6.38 24.87 34.52
N THR A 282 5.75 26.03 34.70
CA THR A 282 4.30 26.09 34.91
C THR A 282 3.64 26.16 33.54
N PRO A 283 2.89 25.12 33.11
CA PRO A 283 2.17 25.17 31.84
C PRO A 283 1.02 26.17 31.98
N THR A 284 1.07 27.25 31.23
CA THR A 284 -0.10 28.11 30.99
C THR A 284 -0.71 27.66 29.66
N TYR A 285 -1.95 27.16 29.71
CA TYR A 285 -2.59 26.49 28.59
C TYR A 285 -3.06 27.47 27.51
N ARG A 286 -2.42 27.39 26.33
CA ARG A 286 -3.09 27.39 25.01
C ARG A 286 -2.48 26.25 24.20
N ALA A 287 -3.31 25.50 23.47
CA ALA A 287 -2.96 24.21 22.86
C ALA A 287 -1.97 24.29 21.68
N ASP A 288 -1.43 25.48 21.39
CA ASP A 288 -0.65 25.81 20.21
C ASP A 288 0.74 26.43 20.52
N GLU A 289 1.12 26.55 21.80
CA GLU A 289 2.37 27.20 22.20
C GLU A 289 3.19 26.35 23.19
N ALA A 290 4.46 26.10 22.88
CA ALA A 290 5.43 25.51 23.80
C ALA A 290 6.46 26.56 24.24
N TYR A 291 6.55 26.78 25.55
CA TYR A 291 7.47 27.77 26.13
C TYR A 291 8.70 27.08 26.73
N VAL A 292 9.88 27.38 26.20
CA VAL A 292 11.15 26.99 26.83
C VAL A 292 11.78 28.24 27.45
N GLY A 293 11.41 28.53 28.70
CA GLY A 293 12.01 29.60 29.48
C GLY A 293 13.27 29.14 30.21
N TRP A 294 14.29 30.00 30.26
CA TRP A 294 15.44 29.84 31.16
C TRP A 294 15.52 31.06 32.06
N THR A 295 15.56 30.88 33.37
CA THR A 295 15.87 31.96 34.30
C THR A 295 17.38 32.13 34.36
N LYS A 296 17.86 33.37 34.16
CA LYS A 296 19.29 33.70 34.27
C LYS A 296 19.78 33.30 35.68
N PRO A 297 20.90 32.57 35.81
CA PRO A 297 21.54 32.38 37.11
C PRO A 297 21.88 33.75 37.71
N ALA A 298 21.79 33.89 39.03
CA ALA A 298 22.16 35.12 39.74
C ALA A 298 23.67 35.49 39.62
N THR A 299 24.47 34.71 38.88
CA THR A 299 25.90 34.92 38.71
C THR A 299 26.21 35.85 37.54
N THR A 300 27.25 36.66 37.72
CA THR A 300 27.72 37.76 36.86
C THR A 300 28.34 37.34 35.52
N ALA A 301 28.29 36.05 35.16
CA ALA A 301 28.85 35.57 33.91
C ALA A 301 28.05 36.10 32.69
N LYS A 302 28.73 36.85 31.81
CA LYS A 302 28.17 37.27 30.51
C LYS A 302 28.01 36.04 29.62
N VAL A 303 26.79 35.57 29.43
CA VAL A 303 26.46 34.64 28.33
C VAL A 303 26.41 35.45 27.04
N THR A 304 27.33 35.18 26.11
CA THR A 304 27.49 35.95 24.86
C THR A 304 26.69 35.39 23.68
N GLY A 305 26.06 34.22 23.83
CA GLY A 305 25.17 33.65 22.83
C GLY A 305 24.63 32.28 23.25
N TYR A 306 23.55 31.85 22.60
CA TYR A 306 23.01 30.49 22.69
C TYR A 306 22.99 29.91 21.28
N ARG A 307 23.35 28.63 21.14
CA ARG A 307 23.04 27.84 19.94
C ARG A 307 21.99 26.81 20.32
N VAL A 308 20.78 26.95 19.79
CA VAL A 308 19.78 25.89 19.85
C VAL A 308 20.00 25.02 18.63
N THR A 309 20.36 23.75 18.85
CA THR A 309 20.39 22.75 17.77
C THR A 309 19.14 21.90 17.94
N VAL A 310 18.20 21.99 17.01
CA VAL A 310 17.05 21.08 16.95
C VAL A 310 17.47 19.89 16.10
N SER A 311 17.64 18.74 16.73
CA SER A 311 17.88 17.48 16.05
C SER A 311 16.65 16.60 16.13
N PHE A 312 16.14 16.17 14.98
CA PHE A 312 15.04 15.21 14.89
C PHE A 312 15.61 13.79 15.04
N SER A 313 15.05 12.97 15.94
CA SER A 313 15.47 11.58 16.07
C SER A 313 15.12 10.82 14.78
N SER A 314 16.16 10.29 14.16
CA SER A 314 16.14 9.70 12.83
C SER A 314 15.44 8.34 12.81
N ALA A 315 14.15 8.37 12.47
CA ALA A 315 13.47 7.32 11.70
C ALA A 315 12.86 7.88 10.38
N TYR A 316 12.83 9.21 10.25
CA TYR A 316 12.08 9.96 9.24
C TYR A 316 12.87 10.25 7.95
N THR A 317 14.17 9.96 7.91
CA THR A 317 15.06 10.40 6.81
C THR A 317 14.89 9.64 5.50
N ALA A 318 14.15 8.52 5.48
CA ALA A 318 14.07 7.66 4.30
C ALA A 318 13.04 8.11 3.23
N MET A 319 12.11 9.03 3.56
CA MET A 319 11.37 9.81 2.56
C MET A 319 12.10 11.12 2.17
N HIS A 320 13.34 11.34 2.65
CA HIS A 320 14.06 12.62 2.54
C HIS A 320 15.29 12.57 1.64
N THR A 321 15.18 11.96 0.45
CA THR A 321 16.21 12.15 -0.61
C THR A 321 16.00 13.43 -1.42
N GLY A 322 14.92 14.17 -1.18
CA GLY A 322 14.77 15.57 -1.57
C GLY A 322 14.84 16.47 -0.35
N SER A 323 15.70 17.48 -0.37
CA SER A 323 15.87 18.49 0.68
C SER A 323 14.52 19.01 1.22
N GLN A 324 14.05 18.51 2.35
CA GLN A 324 13.09 19.23 3.16
C GLN A 324 13.85 20.38 3.82
N VAL A 325 13.72 21.57 3.24
CA VAL A 325 14.00 22.80 3.96
C VAL A 325 12.66 23.24 4.51
N CYS A 326 12.33 22.83 5.74
CA CYS A 326 11.44 23.62 6.58
C CYS A 326 12.21 24.92 6.91
N ALA A 327 12.34 25.81 5.92
CA ALA A 327 13.02 27.08 6.10
C ALA A 327 12.13 27.95 6.98
N GLU A 328 12.59 28.24 8.19
CA GLU A 328 12.18 29.49 8.82
C GLU A 328 12.52 30.64 7.86
N PRO A 329 11.61 31.60 7.62
CA PRO A 329 12.00 32.85 6.99
C PRO A 329 13.04 33.50 7.89
N ARG A 330 14.30 33.56 7.45
CA ARG A 330 15.38 34.26 8.15
C ARG A 330 15.01 35.73 8.31
N ARG A 331 14.43 36.11 9.44
CA ARG A 331 14.50 37.49 9.94
C ARG A 331 15.71 37.58 10.85
N ASN A 332 16.77 38.21 10.36
CA ASN A 332 17.90 38.64 11.19
C ASN A 332 17.40 39.71 12.17
N LEU A 333 16.92 39.31 13.34
CA LEU A 333 16.64 40.21 14.46
C LEU A 333 17.87 40.28 15.37
N VAL A 334 18.81 41.16 15.03
CA VAL A 334 19.82 41.61 15.99
C VAL A 334 19.18 42.71 16.82
N LYS A 335 18.62 42.36 17.98
CA LYS A 335 18.26 43.33 19.03
C LYS A 335 19.01 42.99 20.31
N THR A 336 19.82 43.94 20.75
CA THR A 336 20.47 43.93 22.07
C THR A 336 19.39 44.13 23.14
N VAL A 337 19.07 43.10 23.92
CA VAL A 337 18.07 43.17 25.01
C VAL A 337 18.71 42.73 26.32
N ARG A 338 18.54 43.53 27.40
CA ARG A 338 19.16 43.35 28.73
C ARG A 338 18.39 42.43 29.70
N THR A 339 17.32 41.76 29.26
CA THR A 339 16.55 40.81 30.06
C THR A 339 15.96 39.77 29.12
N THR A 340 16.47 38.54 29.16
CA THR A 340 16.21 37.54 28.13
C THR A 340 15.04 36.64 28.50
N HIS A 341 13.83 37.05 28.14
CA HIS A 341 12.85 36.07 27.71
C HIS A 341 13.04 35.93 26.19
N ILE A 342 13.54 34.78 25.74
CA ILE A 342 13.43 34.43 24.32
C ILE A 342 11.97 34.06 24.13
N PHE A 343 11.16 35.06 23.79
CA PHE A 343 9.80 34.84 23.35
C PHE A 343 9.87 34.23 21.95
N LEU A 344 9.58 32.92 21.84
CA LEU A 344 9.12 32.31 20.60
C LEU A 344 7.61 32.59 20.42
N THR A 345 7.13 33.78 20.79
CA THR A 345 5.72 34.16 20.58
C THR A 345 5.58 34.78 19.19
N GLY A 346 4.62 34.28 18.43
CA GLY A 346 4.40 34.66 17.03
C GLY A 346 4.78 33.58 16.01
N LEU A 347 5.34 32.46 16.45
CA LEU A 347 5.36 31.23 15.66
C LEU A 347 4.04 30.51 15.83
N GLY A 348 2.94 31.16 15.42
CA GLY A 348 1.87 30.38 14.81
C GLY A 348 2.53 29.72 13.60
N MET A 349 3.15 28.56 13.81
CA MET A 349 3.76 27.79 12.74
C MET A 349 2.58 27.11 12.05
N PRO A 350 2.02 27.65 10.93
CA PRO A 350 1.45 26.73 9.99
C PRO A 350 2.61 25.78 9.70
N TYR A 351 2.44 24.51 10.00
CA TYR A 351 3.39 23.49 9.62
C TYR A 351 3.57 23.65 8.11
N LEU A 352 4.61 24.36 7.68
CA LEU A 352 5.02 24.51 6.28
C LEU A 352 5.67 23.19 5.88
N CYS A 353 4.92 22.10 6.04
CA CYS A 353 5.28 20.79 5.56
C CYS A 353 5.04 20.81 4.07
N SER A 354 6.07 21.22 3.34
CA SER A 354 6.16 20.94 1.92
C SER A 354 6.69 19.52 1.75
N ILE A 355 5.97 18.67 1.04
CA ILE A 355 6.40 17.29 0.74
C ILE A 355 6.78 17.22 -0.73
N LYS A 356 7.99 16.73 -1.00
CA LYS A 356 8.40 16.36 -2.35
C LYS A 356 8.00 14.90 -2.58
N THR A 357 7.20 14.63 -3.60
CA THR A 357 6.65 13.30 -3.87
C THR A 357 7.32 12.63 -5.07
N THR A 358 6.89 11.41 -5.41
CA THR A 358 7.43 10.56 -6.50
C THR A 358 7.44 11.22 -7.87
N ASP A 359 6.45 12.08 -8.16
CA ASP A 359 6.41 12.89 -9.39
C ASP A 359 7.43 14.05 -9.44
N GLY A 360 8.26 14.19 -8.40
CA GLY A 360 9.27 15.23 -8.25
C GLY A 360 8.73 16.60 -7.85
N ARG A 361 7.41 16.77 -7.72
CA ARG A 361 6.77 18.03 -7.33
C ARG A 361 6.77 18.18 -5.81
N THR A 362 6.66 19.44 -5.38
CA THR A 362 6.58 19.80 -3.97
C THR A 362 5.18 20.33 -3.66
N TYR A 363 4.48 19.70 -2.73
CA TYR A 363 3.12 20.04 -2.31
C TYR A 363 3.16 20.68 -0.94
N SER A 364 2.56 21.87 -0.78
CA SER A 364 2.41 22.50 0.52
C SER A 364 1.16 21.98 1.22
N LEU A 365 1.33 21.19 2.28
CA LEU A 365 0.22 20.74 3.13
C LEU A 365 -0.10 21.73 4.26
N ALA A 366 0.49 22.93 4.21
CA ALA A 366 0.26 23.96 5.20
C ALA A 366 -1.20 24.43 5.18
N ALA A 367 -1.99 23.95 6.13
CA ALA A 367 -3.30 24.51 6.41
C ALA A 367 -3.15 25.81 7.21
N LYS A 368 -4.04 26.78 6.96
CA LYS A 368 -4.19 27.95 7.85
C LYS A 368 -4.83 27.58 9.20
N ASN A 369 -5.32 26.35 9.37
CA ASN A 369 -6.05 25.84 10.52
C ASN A 369 -6.04 24.29 10.52
N HIS A 370 -5.63 23.67 11.63
CA HIS A 370 -5.41 22.22 11.80
C HIS A 370 -6.58 21.29 11.42
N ARG A 371 -7.80 21.81 11.25
CA ARG A 371 -9.00 20.99 10.98
C ARG A 371 -9.48 21.00 9.52
N THR A 372 -9.04 21.96 8.72
CA THR A 372 -9.28 21.94 7.27
C THR A 372 -7.92 21.91 6.60
N GLN A 373 -7.37 20.71 6.47
CA GLN A 373 -6.35 20.44 5.46
C GLN A 373 -6.79 21.11 4.14
N ASN A 374 -5.86 21.64 3.36
CA ASN A 374 -6.19 22.13 2.02
C ASN A 374 -6.59 20.92 1.17
N ALA A 375 -7.86 20.50 1.28
CA ALA A 375 -8.39 19.28 0.68
C ALA A 375 -8.12 19.26 -0.83
N ALA A 376 -8.16 20.43 -1.48
CA ALA A 376 -7.79 20.56 -2.88
C ALA A 376 -6.32 20.19 -3.14
N THR A 377 -5.37 20.65 -2.31
CA THR A 377 -3.95 20.26 -2.45
C THR A 377 -3.72 18.79 -2.14
N VAL A 378 -4.38 18.24 -1.12
CA VAL A 378 -4.29 16.81 -0.77
C VAL A 378 -4.82 15.95 -1.91
N THR A 379 -6.04 16.21 -2.37
CA THR A 379 -6.64 15.52 -3.53
C THR A 379 -5.79 15.69 -4.79
N GLN A 380 -5.21 16.87 -5.02
CA GLN A 380 -4.29 17.08 -6.14
C GLN A 380 -3.03 16.22 -6.00
N MET A 381 -2.43 16.19 -4.81
CA MET A 381 -1.21 15.42 -4.52
C MET A 381 -1.45 13.92 -4.72
N GLU A 382 -2.52 13.38 -4.15
CA GLU A 382 -2.96 12.00 -4.38
C GLU A 382 -3.14 11.70 -5.84
N SER A 383 -3.90 12.55 -6.53
CA SER A 383 -4.31 12.25 -7.89
C SER A 383 -3.13 12.31 -8.86
N GLN A 384 -2.25 13.29 -8.68
CA GLN A 384 -1.08 13.45 -9.53
C GLN A 384 -0.03 12.37 -9.27
N ASN A 385 0.18 11.97 -8.01
CA ASN A 385 1.14 10.91 -7.70
C ASN A 385 0.63 9.52 -8.04
N LEU A 386 -0.65 9.20 -7.81
CA LEU A 386 -1.20 7.91 -8.25
C LEU A 386 -1.10 7.79 -9.77
N LEU A 387 -1.44 8.86 -10.49
CA LEU A 387 -1.32 8.90 -11.95
C LEU A 387 0.13 8.75 -12.41
N TYR A 388 1.07 9.46 -11.78
CA TYR A 388 2.49 9.35 -12.09
C TYR A 388 3.01 7.93 -11.84
N TRP A 389 2.71 7.36 -10.68
CA TRP A 389 3.11 6.03 -10.26
C TRP A 389 2.61 4.96 -11.23
N GLN A 390 1.29 4.90 -11.49
CA GLN A 390 0.72 3.89 -12.39
C GLN A 390 1.24 4.04 -13.82
N ASN A 391 1.45 5.28 -14.29
CA ASN A 391 1.95 5.53 -15.64
C ASN A 391 3.42 5.14 -15.78
N SER A 392 4.21 5.33 -14.72
CA SER A 392 5.61 4.91 -14.68
C SER A 392 5.71 3.39 -14.77
N LEU A 393 4.95 2.67 -13.94
CA LEU A 393 4.90 1.21 -13.98
C LEU A 393 4.33 0.66 -15.28
N ALA A 394 3.29 1.29 -15.84
CA ALA A 394 2.72 0.88 -17.12
C ALA A 394 3.73 1.02 -18.26
N ASN A 395 4.38 2.19 -18.37
CA ASN A 395 5.41 2.42 -19.37
C ASN A 395 6.60 1.47 -19.19
N PHE A 396 7.03 1.22 -17.96
CA PHE A 396 8.08 0.26 -17.65
C PHE A 396 7.71 -1.14 -18.12
N THR A 397 6.52 -1.60 -17.73
CA THR A 397 6.04 -2.94 -18.04
C THR A 397 5.83 -3.14 -19.53
N HIS A 398 5.28 -2.17 -20.27
CA HIS A 398 5.11 -2.28 -21.73
C HIS A 398 6.44 -2.31 -22.49
N ARG A 399 7.52 -1.70 -21.96
CA ARG A 399 8.87 -1.87 -22.54
C ARG A 399 9.43 -3.26 -22.31
N LEU A 400 9.17 -3.83 -21.13
CA LEU A 400 9.65 -5.16 -20.74
C LEU A 400 8.87 -6.29 -21.43
N VAL A 401 7.54 -6.18 -21.41
CA VAL A 401 6.56 -7.14 -21.94
C VAL A 401 5.57 -6.39 -22.83
N PRO A 402 5.91 -6.18 -24.12
CA PRO A 402 5.04 -5.48 -25.05
C PRO A 402 3.65 -6.09 -25.12
N HIS A 403 2.64 -5.23 -25.14
CA HIS A 403 1.22 -5.56 -25.25
C HIS A 403 0.59 -6.39 -24.12
N LEU A 404 1.28 -6.58 -22.99
CA LEU A 404 0.62 -7.07 -21.78
C LEU A 404 -0.43 -6.04 -21.34
N LEU A 405 -1.68 -6.48 -21.13
CA LEU A 405 -2.74 -5.61 -20.62
C LEU A 405 -2.50 -5.31 -19.14
N LEU A 406 -2.59 -4.06 -18.75
CA LEU A 406 -2.37 -3.60 -17.38
C LEU A 406 -3.62 -2.95 -16.81
N CYS A 407 -3.84 -3.12 -15.51
CA CYS A 407 -4.85 -2.40 -14.75
C CYS A 407 -4.33 -2.01 -13.36
N LEU A 408 -5.15 -1.25 -12.65
CA LEU A 408 -5.00 -0.95 -11.23
C LEU A 408 -6.33 -1.29 -10.56
N GLY A 409 -6.31 -2.16 -9.55
CA GLY A 409 -7.47 -2.49 -8.75
C GLY A 409 -7.83 -1.33 -7.83
N THR A 410 -9.10 -0.96 -7.80
CA THR A 410 -9.61 0.09 -6.92
C THR A 410 -10.97 -0.31 -6.38
N PHE A 411 -11.27 0.12 -5.14
CA PHE A 411 -12.58 -0.13 -4.51
C PHE A 411 -13.19 1.20 -4.05
N PRO A 412 -14.51 1.40 -4.21
CA PRO A 412 -15.16 2.62 -3.75
C PRO A 412 -14.92 2.79 -2.24
N PRO A 413 -14.73 4.02 -1.75
CA PRO A 413 -14.39 4.24 -0.35
C PRO A 413 -15.42 3.58 0.57
N MET A 414 -14.96 2.67 1.45
CA MET A 414 -15.84 1.88 2.33
C MET A 414 -16.36 2.66 3.55
N GLY A 415 -16.33 4.00 3.51
CA GLY A 415 -16.63 4.87 4.64
C GLY A 415 -15.63 4.76 5.79
N ALA A 416 -15.89 5.46 6.90
CA ALA A 416 -15.00 5.56 8.06
C ALA A 416 -14.71 4.21 8.77
N THR A 417 -15.42 3.13 8.42
CA THR A 417 -15.35 1.83 9.10
C THR A 417 -13.98 1.14 8.99
N LEU A 418 -13.18 1.46 7.96
CA LEU A 418 -11.82 0.93 7.80
C LEU A 418 -10.70 1.97 7.97
N GLY A 419 -11.02 3.22 8.33
CA GLY A 419 -10.03 4.33 8.31
C GLY A 419 -9.58 4.74 6.91
N VAL A 420 -9.91 3.97 5.88
CA VAL A 420 -9.71 4.29 4.46
C VAL A 420 -10.75 5.30 4.03
N THR A 421 -10.32 6.49 3.60
CA THR A 421 -11.21 7.66 3.61
C THR A 421 -11.42 8.31 2.25
N SER A 422 -10.69 7.94 1.20
CA SER A 422 -11.11 8.22 -0.18
C SER A 422 -10.26 7.49 -1.21
N LEU A 423 -10.88 7.16 -2.34
CA LEU A 423 -10.10 7.04 -3.57
C LEU A 423 -9.75 8.44 -4.11
N PRO A 424 -8.59 8.60 -4.74
CA PRO A 424 -8.26 9.84 -5.43
C PRO A 424 -9.29 10.13 -6.50
N GLN A 425 -9.58 11.41 -6.76
CA GLN A 425 -10.33 11.84 -7.93
C GLN A 425 -9.47 11.74 -9.21
N VAL A 426 -8.88 10.58 -9.45
CA VAL A 426 -8.01 10.33 -10.60
C VAL A 426 -8.84 9.94 -11.79
N ASP A 427 -8.49 10.54 -12.93
CA ASP A 427 -8.91 10.02 -14.22
C ASP A 427 -8.16 8.70 -14.50
N LEU A 428 -8.68 7.62 -13.92
CA LEU A 428 -8.18 6.24 -14.08
C LEU A 428 -8.31 5.76 -15.54
N SER A 429 -9.01 6.52 -16.39
CA SER A 429 -9.23 6.17 -17.79
C SER A 429 -8.35 6.98 -18.73
N LYS A 430 -8.71 8.21 -19.09
CA LYS A 430 -8.09 8.94 -20.19
C LYS A 430 -6.66 9.40 -19.87
N ALA A 431 -6.39 9.79 -18.62
CA ALA A 431 -5.06 10.24 -18.22
C ALA A 431 -4.10 9.08 -17.93
N SER A 432 -4.62 7.95 -17.46
CA SER A 432 -3.82 6.77 -17.13
C SER A 432 -3.21 6.10 -18.38
N LYS A 433 -2.13 5.35 -18.19
CA LYS A 433 -1.48 4.50 -19.21
C LYS A 433 -1.78 3.01 -19.01
N VAL A 434 -2.52 2.63 -17.97
CA VAL A 434 -3.08 1.27 -17.86
C VAL A 434 -4.04 1.00 -19.01
N ASP A 435 -4.23 -0.24 -19.42
CA ASP A 435 -5.03 -0.59 -20.60
C ASP A 435 -6.53 -0.66 -20.29
N PHE A 436 -6.89 -0.99 -19.05
CA PHE A 436 -8.27 -1.06 -18.59
C PHE A 436 -8.39 -0.68 -17.10
N VAL A 437 -9.61 -0.37 -16.68
CA VAL A 437 -9.92 0.04 -15.32
C VAL A 437 -10.48 -1.17 -14.56
N ASP A 438 -9.94 -1.45 -13.38
CA ASP A 438 -10.41 -2.53 -12.51
C ASP A 438 -11.13 -1.96 -11.27
N MET A 439 -12.33 -2.46 -11.01
CA MET A 439 -13.29 -1.93 -10.06
C MET A 439 -13.86 -3.02 -9.17
N HIS A 440 -13.79 -2.80 -7.86
CA HIS A 440 -14.27 -3.76 -6.87
C HIS A 440 -15.59 -3.29 -6.28
N PHE A 441 -16.70 -3.56 -6.98
CA PHE A 441 -18.03 -3.13 -6.53
C PHE A 441 -18.78 -4.27 -5.86
N TYR A 442 -19.26 -4.04 -4.65
CA TYR A 442 -19.99 -5.06 -3.91
C TYR A 442 -21.41 -4.63 -3.55
N PRO A 443 -22.41 -5.50 -3.71
CA PRO A 443 -23.77 -5.25 -3.24
C PRO A 443 -23.86 -4.83 -1.77
N SER A 444 -22.92 -5.30 -0.92
CA SER A 444 -22.92 -4.99 0.51
C SER A 444 -22.18 -3.71 0.87
N TYR A 445 -21.24 -3.25 0.04
CA TYR A 445 -20.46 -2.05 0.34
C TYR A 445 -21.31 -0.83 -0.01
N GLY A 446 -21.58 -0.02 1.02
CA GLY A 446 -22.41 1.18 0.96
C GLY A 446 -22.48 1.86 2.33
N GLY A 447 -21.42 1.71 3.13
CA GLY A 447 -21.34 1.99 4.57
C GLY A 447 -21.64 3.43 4.99
N SER A 448 -21.88 4.34 4.05
CA SER A 448 -22.16 5.74 4.34
C SER A 448 -23.59 6.18 4.01
N VAL A 449 -24.34 5.46 3.16
CA VAL A 449 -25.66 5.96 2.74
C VAL A 449 -26.78 5.22 3.45
N LYS A 450 -27.11 5.71 4.65
CA LYS A 450 -28.45 5.55 5.20
C LYS A 450 -29.46 5.99 4.12
N GLY A 451 -30.24 5.06 3.58
CA GLY A 451 -31.37 5.40 2.71
C GLY A 451 -31.25 5.05 1.22
N HIS A 452 -30.34 4.17 0.80
CA HIS A 452 -30.41 3.56 -0.54
C HIS A 452 -31.05 2.16 -0.48
N PRO A 453 -32.38 2.03 -0.61
CA PRO A 453 -33.08 0.75 -0.46
C PRO A 453 -32.85 -0.27 -1.60
N THR A 454 -32.37 0.15 -2.78
CA THR A 454 -32.24 -0.75 -3.95
C THR A 454 -30.78 -0.99 -4.35
N LEU A 455 -30.50 -2.16 -4.96
CA LEU A 455 -29.19 -2.48 -5.54
C LEU A 455 -28.73 -1.42 -6.56
N GLN A 456 -29.66 -0.88 -7.36
CA GLN A 456 -29.35 0.14 -8.36
C GLN A 456 -28.86 1.45 -7.71
N GLN A 457 -29.50 1.88 -6.63
CA GLN A 457 -29.07 3.06 -5.88
C GLN A 457 -27.72 2.83 -5.19
N ASN A 458 -27.48 1.62 -4.67
CA ASN A 458 -26.19 1.27 -4.06
C ASN A 458 -25.05 1.29 -5.09
N PHE A 459 -25.25 0.65 -6.26
CA PHE A 459 -24.26 0.69 -7.34
C PHE A 459 -24.01 2.13 -7.80
N ALA A 460 -25.07 2.92 -7.97
CA ALA A 460 -24.94 4.33 -8.36
C ALA A 460 -24.19 5.17 -7.30
N ALA A 461 -24.31 4.84 -6.02
CA ALA A 461 -23.54 5.49 -4.95
C ALA A 461 -22.05 5.14 -5.06
N GLN A 462 -21.71 3.85 -5.18
CA GLN A 462 -20.32 3.43 -5.36
C GLN A 462 -19.66 4.07 -6.58
N VAL A 463 -20.38 4.18 -7.71
CA VAL A 463 -19.87 4.87 -8.91
C VAL A 463 -19.64 6.37 -8.67
N ARG A 464 -20.53 7.04 -7.91
CA ARG A 464 -20.33 8.46 -7.54
C ARG A 464 -19.16 8.65 -6.59
N ASP A 465 -18.98 7.72 -5.65
CA ASP A 465 -17.94 7.80 -4.62
C ASP A 465 -16.53 7.62 -5.22
N LEU A 466 -16.42 6.94 -6.36
CA LEU A 466 -15.19 6.92 -7.18
C LEU A 466 -14.84 8.27 -7.80
N SER A 467 -15.74 9.25 -7.76
CA SER A 467 -15.61 10.54 -8.46
C SER A 467 -15.34 10.41 -9.97
N MET A 468 -15.63 9.25 -10.55
CA MET A 468 -15.49 9.00 -11.98
C MET A 468 -16.72 9.54 -12.69
N LYS A 469 -16.53 10.43 -13.67
CA LYS A 469 -17.61 10.77 -14.60
C LYS A 469 -17.62 9.71 -15.68
N PRO A 470 -18.72 8.97 -15.89
CA PRO A 470 -18.74 7.91 -16.90
C PRO A 470 -18.41 8.39 -18.31
N SER A 471 -18.72 9.65 -18.63
CA SER A 471 -18.31 10.30 -19.89
C SER A 471 -16.80 10.48 -20.08
N GLN A 472 -16.00 10.33 -19.03
CA GLN A 472 -14.53 10.39 -19.07
C GLN A 472 -13.90 8.99 -19.25
N ILE A 473 -14.70 7.93 -19.13
CA ILE A 473 -14.21 6.56 -19.25
C ILE A 473 -14.14 6.20 -20.74
N THR A 474 -12.90 6.06 -21.22
CA THR A 474 -12.57 5.71 -22.60
C THR A 474 -11.98 4.31 -22.72
N LYS A 475 -11.71 3.64 -21.59
CA LYS A 475 -11.11 2.31 -21.55
C LYS A 475 -12.13 1.27 -21.13
N PRO A 476 -11.89 -0.02 -21.41
CA PRO A 476 -12.73 -1.06 -20.85
C PRO A 476 -12.74 -0.98 -19.32
N VAL A 477 -13.87 -1.31 -18.73
CA VAL A 477 -14.01 -1.42 -17.26
C VAL A 477 -14.31 -2.86 -16.91
N VAL A 478 -13.52 -3.43 -16.00
CA VAL A 478 -13.75 -4.77 -15.47
C VAL A 478 -14.14 -4.64 -14.01
N MET A 479 -15.25 -5.27 -13.62
CA MET A 479 -15.55 -5.48 -12.22
C MET A 479 -14.86 -6.77 -11.78
N ALA A 480 -13.54 -6.73 -11.52
CA ALA A 480 -12.75 -7.93 -11.27
C ALA A 480 -12.80 -8.43 -9.82
N GLU A 481 -13.61 -7.78 -8.99
CA GLU A 481 -13.94 -8.30 -7.66
C GLU A 481 -15.36 -7.88 -7.27
N PHE A 482 -16.23 -8.85 -7.06
CA PHE A 482 -17.54 -8.62 -6.46
C PHE A 482 -18.09 -9.92 -5.86
N GLY A 483 -18.90 -9.80 -4.81
CA GLY A 483 -19.41 -10.96 -4.09
C GLY A 483 -20.53 -10.60 -3.12
N VAL A 484 -21.08 -11.61 -2.47
CA VAL A 484 -22.10 -11.44 -1.44
C VAL A 484 -21.77 -12.34 -0.25
N TRP A 485 -22.23 -11.98 0.95
CA TRP A 485 -21.80 -12.61 2.20
C TRP A 485 -22.82 -13.61 2.72
N LYS A 486 -22.32 -14.70 3.31
CA LYS A 486 -23.12 -15.66 4.08
C LYS A 486 -23.53 -15.05 5.42
N PRO A 487 -24.55 -15.62 6.08
CA PRO A 487 -24.85 -15.26 7.45
C PRO A 487 -23.72 -15.70 8.38
N SER A 488 -22.95 -14.74 8.89
CA SER A 488 -21.91 -15.00 9.87
C SER A 488 -21.73 -13.81 10.83
N PRO A 489 -21.34 -14.06 12.09
CA PRO A 489 -20.90 -12.99 12.98
C PRO A 489 -19.79 -12.16 12.33
N GLY A 490 -19.98 -10.84 12.27
CA GLY A 490 -19.02 -9.93 11.63
C GLY A 490 -19.17 -9.75 10.11
N ALA A 491 -20.19 -10.35 9.47
CA ALA A 491 -20.52 -9.98 8.10
C ALA A 491 -20.91 -8.49 8.03
N PRO A 492 -20.50 -7.75 6.98
CA PRO A 492 -20.76 -6.32 6.85
C PRO A 492 -22.26 -6.03 6.61
N GLY A 493 -23.03 -5.98 7.69
CA GLY A 493 -24.37 -5.38 7.72
C GLY A 493 -25.50 -6.12 6.99
N LYS A 494 -26.45 -5.33 6.46
CA LYS A 494 -27.80 -5.70 6.00
C LYS A 494 -27.85 -6.64 4.78
N TRP A 495 -26.72 -6.88 4.11
CA TRP A 495 -26.65 -7.58 2.80
C TRP A 495 -26.05 -8.98 2.90
N VAL A 496 -26.48 -9.68 3.94
CA VAL A 496 -26.26 -11.12 4.10
C VAL A 496 -27.32 -11.87 3.31
N VAL A 497 -26.90 -12.75 2.42
CA VAL A 497 -27.81 -13.61 1.63
C VAL A 497 -27.91 -15.00 2.26
N PRO A 498 -29.12 -15.53 2.48
CA PRO A 498 -29.33 -16.71 3.33
C PRO A 498 -28.90 -18.03 2.69
N ASN A 499 -28.86 -18.11 1.36
CA ASN A 499 -28.51 -19.35 0.65
C ASN A 499 -27.91 -19.05 -0.74
N ALA A 500 -27.33 -20.08 -1.36
CA ALA A 500 -26.66 -19.97 -2.66
C ALA A 500 -27.60 -19.52 -3.79
N ALA A 501 -28.89 -19.87 -3.74
CA ALA A 501 -29.85 -19.45 -4.77
C ALA A 501 -30.17 -17.94 -4.66
N ALA A 502 -30.31 -17.42 -3.44
CA ALA A 502 -30.45 -15.98 -3.19
C ALA A 502 -29.18 -15.22 -3.61
N ALA A 503 -28.00 -15.75 -3.28
CA ALA A 503 -26.72 -15.18 -3.70
C ALA A 503 -26.59 -15.15 -5.24
N ALA A 504 -26.94 -16.24 -5.92
CA ALA A 504 -26.94 -16.31 -7.38
C ALA A 504 -27.83 -15.22 -8.01
N LYS A 505 -29.07 -15.07 -7.50
CA LYS A 505 -30.01 -14.05 -7.97
C LYS A 505 -29.48 -12.63 -7.76
N GLU A 506 -28.94 -12.34 -6.58
CA GLU A 506 -28.41 -11.01 -6.26
C GLU A 506 -27.19 -10.66 -7.13
N LEU A 507 -26.26 -11.60 -7.33
CA LEU A 507 -25.10 -11.40 -8.20
C LEU A 507 -25.50 -11.23 -9.68
N GLN A 508 -26.51 -11.95 -10.17
CA GLN A 508 -27.05 -11.73 -11.52
C GLN A 508 -27.62 -10.33 -11.70
N GLN A 509 -28.39 -9.86 -10.70
CA GLN A 509 -28.93 -8.50 -10.69
C GLN A 509 -27.80 -7.46 -10.64
N TRP A 510 -26.77 -7.69 -9.82
CA TRP A 510 -25.61 -6.82 -9.73
C TRP A 510 -24.87 -6.68 -11.07
N GLN A 511 -24.62 -7.80 -11.76
CA GLN A 511 -24.05 -7.78 -13.12
C GLN A 511 -24.93 -6.98 -14.09
N THR A 512 -26.25 -7.20 -14.06
CA THR A 512 -27.20 -6.49 -14.94
C THR A 512 -27.17 -4.99 -14.70
N ILE A 513 -27.21 -4.57 -13.43
CA ILE A 513 -27.18 -3.17 -13.00
C ILE A 513 -25.86 -2.51 -13.45
N SER A 514 -24.74 -3.22 -13.31
CA SER A 514 -23.42 -2.68 -13.65
C SER A 514 -23.23 -2.32 -15.13
N CYS A 515 -24.10 -2.79 -16.02
CA CYS A 515 -24.00 -2.54 -17.46
C CYS A 515 -24.42 -1.14 -17.91
N SER A 516 -25.20 -0.40 -17.11
CA SER A 516 -25.82 0.86 -17.58
C SER A 516 -26.01 1.94 -16.52
N VAL A 517 -25.67 1.70 -15.25
CA VAL A 517 -25.89 2.71 -14.22
C VAL A 517 -24.98 3.93 -14.42
N LEU A 518 -25.59 5.11 -14.43
CA LEU A 518 -24.94 6.41 -14.64
C LEU A 518 -24.16 6.55 -15.96
N GLY A 519 -24.38 5.64 -16.92
CA GLY A 519 -23.61 5.60 -18.18
C GLY A 519 -22.25 4.93 -18.05
N LEU A 520 -21.94 4.30 -16.90
CA LEU A 520 -20.80 3.39 -16.78
C LEU A 520 -21.15 2.09 -17.50
N HIS A 521 -20.26 1.65 -18.40
CA HIS A 521 -20.36 0.36 -19.06
C HIS A 521 -19.28 -0.57 -18.52
N VAL A 522 -19.69 -1.59 -17.77
CA VAL A 522 -18.78 -2.66 -17.35
C VAL A 522 -18.69 -3.72 -18.45
N ASP A 523 -17.47 -3.98 -18.91
CA ASP A 523 -17.12 -4.92 -19.98
C ASP A 523 -16.70 -6.30 -19.46
N GLY A 524 -16.61 -6.47 -18.14
CA GLY A 524 -15.99 -7.63 -17.53
C GLY A 524 -16.40 -7.91 -16.09
N TRP A 525 -16.41 -9.18 -15.69
CA TRP A 525 -16.87 -9.60 -14.36
C TRP A 525 -16.06 -10.76 -13.81
N MET A 526 -15.51 -10.61 -12.60
CA MET A 526 -14.91 -11.71 -11.83
C MET A 526 -15.46 -11.75 -10.40
N VAL A 527 -16.03 -12.90 -10.02
CA VAL A 527 -16.68 -13.08 -8.72
C VAL A 527 -15.65 -13.48 -7.66
N TRP A 528 -15.72 -12.85 -6.48
CA TRP A 528 -15.03 -13.25 -5.26
C TRP A 528 -15.87 -14.31 -4.54
N THR A 529 -15.55 -15.61 -4.59
CA THR A 529 -14.43 -16.29 -5.25
C THR A 529 -14.92 -17.58 -5.91
N TRP A 530 -14.06 -18.36 -6.57
CA TRP A 530 -14.47 -19.62 -7.18
C TRP A 530 -14.84 -20.71 -6.17
N ASP A 531 -13.87 -21.16 -5.39
CA ASP A 531 -13.97 -22.33 -4.50
C ASP A 531 -13.18 -22.15 -3.19
N THR A 532 -12.93 -20.89 -2.79
CA THR A 532 -12.12 -20.60 -1.60
C THR A 532 -12.79 -21.17 -0.35
N SER A 533 -12.20 -22.21 0.23
CA SER A 533 -12.63 -22.72 1.52
C SER A 533 -12.09 -21.81 2.62
N LEU A 534 -12.81 -20.74 2.95
CA LEU A 534 -12.48 -19.84 4.06
C LEU A 534 -12.72 -20.49 5.44
N LYS A 535 -12.35 -21.76 5.63
CA LYS A 535 -12.46 -22.45 6.94
C LYS A 535 -11.70 -21.73 8.07
N GLU A 536 -10.92 -20.69 7.76
CA GLU A 536 -10.16 -19.88 8.70
C GLU A 536 -10.66 -18.41 8.68
N LYS A 537 -11.64 -18.13 9.56
CA LYS A 537 -11.88 -16.87 10.30
C LYS A 537 -12.35 -15.57 9.59
N THR A 538 -12.59 -15.50 8.30
CA THR A 538 -13.26 -14.33 7.67
C THR A 538 -14.75 -14.59 7.45
N PRO A 539 -15.64 -13.57 7.56
CA PRO A 539 -17.07 -13.75 7.33
C PRO A 539 -17.27 -14.32 5.92
N GLY A 540 -17.76 -15.56 5.85
CA GLY A 540 -17.68 -16.35 4.63
C GLY A 540 -18.44 -15.68 3.49
N SER A 541 -17.73 -15.31 2.42
CA SER A 541 -18.38 -14.97 1.16
C SER A 541 -19.02 -16.23 0.55
N TRP A 542 -20.02 -16.02 -0.30
CA TRP A 542 -20.51 -17.07 -1.19
C TRP A 542 -19.50 -17.31 -2.30
N ALA A 543 -19.01 -18.55 -2.38
CA ALA A 543 -18.14 -18.99 -3.46
C ALA A 543 -18.98 -19.52 -4.63
N MET A 544 -18.47 -19.43 -5.85
CA MET A 544 -19.14 -19.90 -7.07
C MET A 544 -19.53 -21.38 -7.00
N THR A 545 -18.76 -22.21 -6.28
CA THR A 545 -19.04 -23.63 -6.07
C THR A 545 -20.07 -23.94 -4.98
N ASP A 546 -20.48 -22.96 -4.18
CA ASP A 546 -21.48 -23.19 -3.12
C ASP A 546 -22.84 -23.60 -3.69
N GLY A 547 -23.63 -24.30 -2.86
CA GLY A 547 -24.94 -24.82 -3.28
C GLY A 547 -24.84 -25.78 -4.46
N GLY A 548 -23.75 -26.55 -4.56
CA GLY A 548 -23.51 -27.46 -5.69
C GLY A 548 -23.12 -26.75 -6.99
N GLY A 549 -22.65 -25.50 -6.93
CA GLY A 549 -22.34 -24.69 -8.11
C GLY A 549 -23.52 -23.89 -8.64
N ALA A 550 -24.57 -23.67 -7.83
CA ALA A 550 -25.74 -22.89 -8.23
C ALA A 550 -25.37 -21.47 -8.69
N ILE A 551 -24.42 -20.83 -8.00
CA ILE A 551 -23.92 -19.49 -8.34
C ILE A 551 -23.11 -19.53 -9.62
N ALA A 552 -22.15 -20.45 -9.75
CA ALA A 552 -21.37 -20.65 -10.98
C ALA A 552 -22.28 -20.84 -12.20
N ARG A 553 -23.33 -21.65 -12.08
CA ARG A 553 -24.27 -21.92 -13.18
C ARG A 553 -25.14 -20.71 -13.52
N ALA A 554 -25.58 -19.93 -12.54
CA ALA A 554 -26.41 -18.75 -12.76
C ALA A 554 -25.67 -17.61 -13.48
N LEU A 555 -24.37 -17.45 -13.20
CA LEU A 555 -23.53 -16.41 -13.79
C LEU A 555 -22.74 -16.89 -15.02
N SER A 556 -22.86 -18.17 -15.36
CA SER A 556 -22.09 -18.88 -16.39
C SER A 556 -22.35 -18.29 -17.78
N PRO A 557 -21.30 -17.89 -18.53
CA PRO A 557 -21.46 -17.44 -19.91
C PRO A 557 -22.11 -18.47 -20.83
N LYS A 558 -22.02 -19.77 -20.51
CA LYS A 558 -22.70 -20.84 -21.25
C LYS A 558 -24.22 -20.74 -21.17
N PHE A 559 -24.77 -20.40 -20.00
CA PHE A 559 -26.22 -20.27 -19.79
C PHE A 559 -26.70 -18.82 -19.88
N ARG A 560 -25.80 -17.86 -19.69
CA ARG A 560 -26.05 -16.41 -19.73
C ARG A 560 -24.95 -15.69 -20.52
N PRO A 561 -24.93 -15.83 -21.87
CA PRO A 561 -23.89 -15.23 -22.71
C PRO A 561 -23.79 -13.71 -22.60
N ASN A 562 -24.92 -13.04 -22.33
CA ASN A 562 -24.99 -11.60 -22.11
C ASN A 562 -25.23 -11.30 -20.62
N ALA A 563 -24.22 -10.78 -19.90
CA ALA A 563 -24.33 -10.39 -18.48
C ALA A 563 -25.26 -9.18 -18.23
N CYS A 564 -25.66 -8.46 -19.27
CA CYS A 564 -26.52 -7.30 -19.18
C CYS A 564 -28.00 -7.64 -19.39
N ARG A 565 -28.34 -8.91 -19.61
CA ARG A 565 -29.72 -9.38 -19.72
C ARG A 565 -30.07 -10.22 -18.49
N ALA A 566 -31.27 -10.00 -17.95
CA ALA A 566 -31.80 -10.75 -16.82
C ALA A 566 -31.98 -12.24 -17.18
#